data_AF-A0A0Q9SBC4-F1
#
_entry.id   AF-A0A0Q9SBC4-F1
#
_cell.length_a   1.000
_cell.length_b   1.000
_cell.length_c   1.000
_cell.angle_alpha   90.00
_cell.angle_beta   90.00
_cell.angle_gamma   90.00
#
_symmetry.space_group_name_H-M   'P 1'
#
loop_
_entity.id
_entity.type
_entity.pdbx_description
1 polymer ?
#
loop_
_entity_poly.entity_id
_entity_poly.type
_entity_poly.pdbx_seq_one_letter_code
_entity_poly.pdbx_strand_id
1 'polypeptide(L)' 'MHAKILVGEKEVLMFFESMYQDHLQIAAQTIVKHLSNAQVRKVFDDIGLVNITNKEITLFSLDGEMETLRIS' A
#
# COMPACT_ATOMS: atom_id res chain seq x y z
N MET A 1 -7.90 11.70 3.47
CA MET A 1 -8.84 10.70 4.01
C MET A 1 -8.09 9.43 4.32
N HIS A 2 -8.71 8.49 5.04
CA HIS A 2 -8.13 7.17 5.25
C HIS A 2 -9.19 6.08 5.22
N ALA A 3 -8.78 4.86 4.89
CA ALA A 3 -9.61 3.67 4.91
C ALA A 3 -8.79 2.49 5.41
N LYS A 4 -9.45 1.58 6.14
CA LYS A 4 -8.90 0.29 6.50
C LYS A 4 -9.27 -0.70 5.40
N ILE A 5 -8.28 -1.35 4.80
CA ILE A 5 -8.48 -2.30 3.72
C ILE A 5 -7.73 -3.59 4.02
N LEU A 6 -8.38 -4.70 3.71
CA LEU A 6 -7.76 -6.01 3.76
C LEU A 6 -6.90 -6.23 2.50
N VAL A 7 -5.59 -6.39 2.69
CA VAL A 7 -4.63 -6.72 1.63
C VAL A 7 -4.10 -8.12 1.92
N GLY A 8 -4.55 -9.11 1.15
CA GLY A 8 -4.32 -10.52 1.49
C GLY A 8 -5.04 -10.86 2.80
N GLU A 9 -4.28 -11.20 3.84
CA GLU A 9 -4.79 -11.52 5.18
C GLU A 9 -4.56 -10.40 6.20
N LYS A 10 -3.95 -9.27 5.78
CA LYS A 10 -3.54 -8.19 6.67
C LYS A 10 -4.44 -6.95 6.50
N GLU A 11 -4.90 -6.38 7.62
CA GLU A 11 -5.57 -5.08 7.61
C GLU A 11 -4.52 -3.97 7.50
N VAL A 12 -4.70 -3.08 6.53
CA VAL A 12 -3.78 -1.99 6.21
C VAL A 12 -4.51 -0.65 6.25
N LEU A 13 -3.88 0.35 6.86
CA LEU A 13 -4.39 1.72 6.87
C LEU A 13 -3.87 2.48 5.65
N MET A 14 -4.79 2.82 4.73
CA MET A 14 -4.50 3.51 3.49
C MET A 14 -4.92 4.98 3.56
N PHE A 15 -4.00 5.88 3.25
CA PHE A 15 -4.19 7.33 3.18
C PHE A 15 -4.23 7.79 1.73
N PHE A 16 -5.16 8.70 1.44
CA PHE A 16 -5.42 9.17 0.09
C PHE A 16 -6.19 10.49 0.09
N GLU A 17 -6.08 11.25 -0.99
CA GLU A 17 -6.97 12.38 -1.27
C GLU A 17 -8.35 11.89 -1.74
N SER A 18 -9.42 12.64 -1.48
CA SER A 18 -10.80 12.18 -1.77
C SER A 18 -11.02 11.76 -3.22
N MET A 19 -10.31 12.38 -4.16
CA MET A 19 -10.39 12.04 -5.58
C MET A 19 -9.83 10.66 -5.94
N TYR A 20 -9.10 10.00 -5.02
CA TYR A 20 -8.49 8.68 -5.22
C TYR A 20 -9.20 7.58 -4.43
N GLN A 21 -10.41 7.82 -3.92
CA GLN A 21 -11.17 6.79 -3.20
C GLN A 21 -11.38 5.53 -4.05
N ASP A 22 -11.62 5.67 -5.35
CA ASP A 22 -11.81 4.53 -6.25
C ASP A 22 -10.49 3.77 -6.54
N HIS A 23 -9.34 4.35 -6.19
CA HIS A 23 -8.03 3.70 -6.37
C HIS A 23 -7.67 2.75 -5.24
N LEU A 24 -8.45 2.73 -4.15
CA LEU A 24 -8.23 1.87 -2.99
C LEU A 24 -8.11 0.38 -3.35
N GLN A 25 -9.01 -0.11 -4.21
CA GLN A 25 -9.00 -1.51 -4.62
C GLN A 25 -7.82 -1.83 -5.53
N ILE A 26 -7.50 -0.94 -6.47
CA ILE A 26 -6.35 -1.09 -7.37
C ILE A 26 -5.05 -1.05 -6.56
N ALA A 27 -4.99 -0.22 -5.51
CA ALA A 27 -3.85 -0.17 -4.63
C ALA A 27 -3.62 -1.51 -3.91
N ALA A 28 -4.66 -2.08 -3.32
CA ALA A 28 -4.59 -3.40 -2.68
C ALA A 28 -4.09 -4.48 -3.66
N GLN A 29 -4.63 -4.52 -4.89
CA GLN A 29 -4.21 -5.47 -5.92
C GLN A 29 -2.75 -5.28 -6.34
N THR A 30 -2.33 -4.03 -6.52
CA THR A 30 -0.94 -3.70 -6.88
C THR A 30 0.02 -4.14 -5.79
N ILE A 31 -0.31 -3.95 -4.51
CA ILE A 31 0.51 -4.43 -3.40
C ILE A 31 0.65 -5.95 -3.46
N VAL A 32 -0.46 -6.69 -3.54
CA VAL A 32 -0.46 -8.17 -3.60
C VAL A 32 0.42 -8.67 -4.75
N LYS A 33 0.33 -8.03 -5.93
CA LYS A 33 1.14 -8.38 -7.10
C LYS A 33 2.65 -8.25 -6.86
N HIS A 34 3.07 -7.31 -6.01
CA HIS A 34 4.48 -7.06 -5.71
C HIS A 34 5.00 -7.81 -4.47
N LEU A 35 4.16 -8.56 -3.73
CA LEU A 35 4.58 -9.32 -2.54
C LEU A 35 5.55 -10.48 -2.84
N SER A 36 5.76 -10.84 -4.10
CA SER A 36 6.83 -11.77 -4.50
C SER A 36 8.23 -11.13 -4.45
N ASN A 37 8.32 -9.80 -4.45
CA ASN A 37 9.56 -9.08 -4.24
C ASN A 37 9.90 -9.08 -2.74
N ALA A 38 11.06 -9.63 -2.38
CA ALA A 38 11.49 -9.77 -0.98
C ALA A 38 11.57 -8.44 -0.24
N GLN A 39 11.99 -7.36 -0.91
CA GLN A 39 12.10 -6.03 -0.32
C GLN A 39 10.71 -5.43 -0.05
N VAL A 40 9.81 -5.51 -1.02
CA VAL A 40 8.41 -5.08 -0.84
C VAL A 40 7.73 -5.88 0.25
N ARG A 41 7.97 -7.20 0.28
CA ARG A 41 7.43 -8.09 1.30
C ARG A 41 7.92 -7.71 2.70
N LYS A 42 9.20 -7.40 2.86
CA LYS A 42 9.78 -6.95 4.12
C LYS A 42 9.07 -5.68 4.64
N VAL A 43 8.95 -4.66 3.80
CA VAL A 43 8.26 -3.41 4.16
C VAL A 43 6.78 -3.63 4.43
N PHE A 44 6.13 -4.54 3.69
CA PHE A 44 4.73 -4.90 3.89
C PHE A 44 4.50 -5.68 5.20
N ASP A 45 5.39 -6.60 5.55
CA ASP A 45 5.29 -7.40 6.77
C ASP A 45 5.46 -6.52 8.01
N ASP A 46 6.33 -5.51 7.96
CA ASP A 46 6.49 -4.48 9.01
C ASP A 46 5.64 -3.20 8.77
N ILE A 47 4.58 -3.29 7.95
CA ILE A 47 3.87 -2.07 7.51
C ILE A 47 3.20 -1.31 8.66
N GLY A 48 3.43 0.00 8.69
CA GLY A 48 2.68 0.96 9.50
C GLY A 48 1.62 1.71 8.70
N LEU A 49 1.93 2.16 7.47
CA LEU A 49 1.08 3.05 6.69
C LEU A 49 1.21 2.81 5.17
N VAL A 50 0.14 3.12 4.43
CA VAL A 50 0.15 3.18 2.96
C VAL A 50 -0.36 4.53 2.48
N ASN A 51 0.33 5.15 1.52
CA ASN A 51 -0.15 6.34 0.83
C ASN A 51 -0.42 6.05 -0.65
N ILE A 52 -1.52 6.58 -1.18
CA ILE A 52 -1.96 6.33 -2.55
C ILE A 52 -2.12 7.65 -3.31
N THR A 53 -1.59 7.68 -4.53
CA THR A 53 -1.80 8.76 -5.49
C THR A 53 -2.51 8.24 -6.75
N ASN A 54 -2.56 9.03 -7.81
CA ASN A 54 -3.08 8.57 -9.10
C ASN A 54 -2.19 7.56 -9.82
N LYS A 55 -0.90 7.47 -9.47
CA LYS A 55 0.09 6.65 -10.19
C LYS A 55 0.93 5.75 -9.30
N GLU A 56 0.97 6.03 -8.01
CA GLU A 56 1.94 5.43 -7.10
C GLU A 56 1.28 5.02 -5.78
N ILE A 57 1.84 3.98 -5.17
CA ILE A 57 1.51 3.49 -3.84
C ILE A 57 2.82 3.45 -3.06
N THR A 58 2.88 4.13 -1.93
CA THR A 58 4.04 4.09 -1.05
C THR A 58 3.70 3.33 0.21
N LEU A 59 4.47 2.28 0.49
CA LEU A 59 4.43 1.51 1.73
C LEU A 59 5.44 2.12 2.70
N PHE A 60 5.04 2.26 3.97
CA PHE A 60 5.91 2.70 5.06
C PHE A 60 5.93 1.63 6.14
N SER A 61 7.11 1.14 6.48
CA SER A 61 7.31 0.24 7.62
C SER A 61 7.36 1.01 8.95
N LEU A 62 7.21 0.30 10.07
CA LEU A 62 7.36 0.88 11.41
C LEU A 62 8.81 1.24 11.72
N ASP A 63 9.76 0.52 11.12
CA ASP A 63 11.20 0.77 11.23
C ASP A 63 11.71 1.91 10.33
N GLY A 64 10.84 2.55 9.54
CA GLY A 64 11.16 3.71 8.71
C GLY A 64 11.65 3.40 7.29
N GLU A 65 11.69 2.13 6.89
CA GLU A 65 11.85 1.72 5.48
C GLU A 65 10.61 2.09 4.66
N MET A 66 10.81 2.41 3.38
CA MET A 66 9.73 2.74 2.45
C MET A 66 9.93 2.08 1.09
N GLU A 67 8.82 1.74 0.42
CA GLU A 67 8.83 1.22 -0.94
C GLU A 67 7.72 1.85 -1.78
N THR A 68 8.04 2.26 -3.01
CA THR A 68 7.08 2.87 -3.93
C THR A 68 6.81 1.95 -5.11
N LEU A 69 5.54 1.60 -5.28
CA LEU A 69 5.03 0.77 -6.37
C LEU A 69 4.28 1.65 -7.35
N ARG A 70 4.43 1.39 -8.65
CA ARG A 70 3.56 2.01 -9.66
C ARG A 70 2.24 1.25 -9.72
N ILE A 71 1.15 2.00 -9.75
CA ILE A 71 -0.19 1.48 -10.01
C ILE A 71 -0.19 0.87 -11.42
N SER A 72 -0.56 -0.41 -11.52
CA SER A 72 -0.58 -1.19 -12.77
C SER A 72 -1.91 -1.88 -12.97
#